data_AF-A0A0K8RDF1-F1
#
_entry.id   AF-A0A0K8RDF1-F1
#
_cell.length_a   1.000
_cell.length_b   1.000
_cell.length_c   1.000
_cell.angle_alpha   90.00
_cell.angle_beta   90.00
_cell.angle_gamma   90.00
#
_symmetry.space_group_name_H-M   'P 1'
#
loop_
_entity.id
_entity.type
_entity.pdbx_description
1 polymer ?
#
loop_
_entity_poly.entity_id
_entity_poly.type
_entity_poly.pdbx_seq_one_letter_code
_entity_poly.pdbx_strand_id
1 'polypeptide(L)'
;MILTFQEKFKAPAQPRPTEKTRTMPRWLQRGACPLLLRCLGFFLAFRATAANTPQEGTPVDISKMLGQVHGKMFDYVYKSSESFIFTDSPPICLTIQFLYSQEETRSFGELWVHYKETDRKMHVKTIELEFKDATKNKLGNSLIFIFSRSCNNGHYLNRAVFEVRERTLCYSLKATHGGECVIIGLITSSSHNHTQDCLSVKEVVECKYVVFKVSETHQCLEYEKVTDDNSKKAEEPNSQDSDDKVPLHERHPLLQKYQDFPQGLLYGSLVLVYSSLADDSSRLCMITYYPNREPQPDGQLDILKTGSKKAITQAFEPRAVSGHDTTYRAEARIYRNEQFYNTRVIFTDQKRCTILRTPGYSNLCELFTGGRYNYGVVNSHCFFIYTVYCKKPAKVFTKLKDCWPYAGEV
;
A
#
# COMPACT_ATOMS: atom_id res chain seq x y z
N MET A 1 -32.20 15.06 -31.67
CA MET A 1 -30.95 14.40 -32.10
C MET A 1 -30.22 13.99 -30.83
N ILE A 2 -30.26 12.71 -30.48
CA ILE A 2 -29.70 12.17 -29.24
C ILE A 2 -28.32 11.62 -29.58
N LEU A 3 -27.26 12.20 -29.01
CA LEU A 3 -25.89 11.72 -29.16
C LEU A 3 -25.67 10.50 -28.25
N THR A 4 -24.95 9.50 -28.76
CA THR A 4 -24.68 8.25 -28.03
C THR A 4 -23.64 8.45 -26.92
N PHE A 5 -23.68 7.62 -25.87
CA PHE A 5 -22.81 7.72 -24.68
C PHE A 5 -21.31 7.70 -25.02
N GLN A 6 -20.90 7.06 -26.13
CA GLN A 6 -19.50 7.09 -26.60
C GLN A 6 -19.05 8.43 -27.17
N GLU A 7 -19.96 9.27 -27.70
CA GLU A 7 -19.58 10.54 -28.33
C GLU A 7 -19.28 11.64 -27.31
N LYS A 8 -19.75 11.52 -26.07
CA LYS A 8 -19.48 12.50 -24.99
C LYS A 8 -18.08 12.39 -24.38
N PHE A 9 -17.34 11.30 -24.64
CA PHE A 9 -16.02 11.05 -24.04
C PHE A 9 -14.87 11.00 -25.07
N LYS A 10 -15.09 11.52 -26.29
CA LYS A 10 -14.03 11.61 -27.30
C LYS A 10 -13.08 12.76 -26.94
N ALA A 11 -11.92 12.43 -26.38
CA ALA A 11 -10.84 13.40 -26.18
C ALA A 11 -10.40 14.00 -27.53
N PRO A 12 -10.11 15.32 -27.61
CA PRO A 12 -9.59 15.92 -28.82
C PRO A 12 -8.22 15.30 -29.16
N ALA A 13 -8.07 14.86 -30.42
CA ALA A 13 -6.84 14.29 -30.93
C ALA A 13 -5.68 15.29 -30.79
N GLN A 14 -4.60 14.88 -30.13
CA GLN A 14 -3.36 15.66 -30.09
C GLN A 14 -2.67 15.68 -31.46
N PRO A 15 -2.12 16.82 -31.89
CA PRO A 15 -1.38 16.92 -33.14
C PRO A 15 -0.04 16.17 -33.05
N ARG A 16 0.31 15.45 -34.12
CA ARG A 16 1.60 14.75 -34.28
C ARG A 16 2.77 15.75 -34.17
N PRO A 17 3.83 15.44 -33.42
CA PRO A 17 5.04 16.24 -33.46
C PRO A 17 5.78 16.02 -34.78
N THR A 18 5.96 17.10 -35.53
CA THR A 18 6.82 17.19 -36.71
C THR A 18 8.29 16.95 -36.35
N GLU A 19 8.89 16.00 -37.04
CA GLU A 19 10.30 15.66 -37.03
C GLU A 19 11.14 16.85 -37.52
N LYS A 20 11.91 17.48 -36.63
CA LYS A 20 12.93 18.46 -37.01
C LYS A 20 14.28 17.74 -37.13
N THR A 21 14.64 17.44 -38.37
CA THR A 21 15.97 16.98 -38.78
C THR A 21 17.00 18.06 -38.45
N ARG A 22 17.94 17.77 -37.54
CA ARG A 22 19.09 18.64 -37.27
C ARG A 22 20.31 18.09 -38.01
N THR A 23 20.61 18.69 -39.14
CA THR A 23 21.84 18.51 -39.92
C THR A 23 23.06 18.98 -39.12
N MET A 24 24.04 18.09 -38.94
CA MET A 24 25.43 18.44 -38.58
C MET A 24 26.27 18.51 -39.87
N PRO A 25 27.09 19.55 -40.08
CA PRO A 25 28.03 19.58 -41.19
C PRO A 25 29.35 18.87 -40.83
N ARG A 26 29.77 18.00 -41.76
CA ARG A 26 31.08 17.33 -41.82
C ARG A 26 31.98 18.11 -42.78
N TRP A 27 33.16 18.53 -42.31
CA TRP A 27 34.37 18.82 -43.10
C TRP A 27 35.54 18.42 -42.17
N LEU A 28 36.29 17.31 -42.39
CA LEU A 28 37.48 17.14 -43.26
C LEU A 28 38.51 18.29 -43.02
N GLN A 29 39.80 18.09 -42.74
CA GLN A 29 40.70 16.98 -43.04
C GLN A 29 42.10 17.17 -42.40
N ARG A 30 42.83 16.06 -42.25
CA ARG A 30 44.28 15.82 -42.45
C ARG A 30 45.36 16.36 -41.49
N GLY A 31 46.28 15.44 -41.17
CA GLY A 31 47.67 15.68 -40.75
C GLY A 31 48.29 14.45 -40.09
N ALA A 32 48.89 13.55 -40.87
CA ALA A 32 49.56 12.32 -40.42
C ALA A 32 51.06 12.57 -40.13
N CYS A 33 51.66 11.87 -39.16
CA CYS A 33 52.80 10.96 -39.38
C CYS A 33 53.20 10.18 -38.09
N PRO A 34 53.80 8.97 -38.19
CA PRO A 34 53.88 7.93 -37.16
C PRO A 34 55.32 7.65 -36.66
N LEU A 35 55.51 6.52 -35.93
CA LEU A 35 56.74 5.85 -35.42
C LEU A 35 57.01 6.13 -33.93
N LEU A 36 57.15 5.15 -33.01
CA LEU A 36 57.84 3.86 -33.08
C LEU A 36 57.26 2.82 -32.08
N LEU A 37 57.43 1.56 -32.47
CA LEU A 37 57.14 0.32 -31.73
C LEU A 37 58.22 -0.02 -30.68
N ARG A 38 57.80 -0.86 -29.71
CA ARG A 38 58.55 -1.85 -28.91
C ARG A 38 59.42 -1.34 -27.75
N CYS A 39 59.02 -1.68 -26.53
CA CYS A 39 59.58 -2.83 -25.79
C CYS A 39 58.69 -3.22 -24.60
N LEU A 40 58.48 -4.53 -24.45
CA LEU A 40 57.71 -5.14 -23.36
C LEU A 40 58.39 -4.94 -22.01
N GLY A 41 57.58 -4.69 -20.98
CA GLY A 41 57.92 -4.92 -19.58
C GLY A 41 56.66 -5.35 -18.84
N PHE A 42 56.51 -6.67 -18.67
CA PHE A 42 55.48 -7.29 -17.83
C PHE A 42 55.54 -6.71 -16.41
N PHE A 43 54.54 -5.92 -16.04
CA PHE A 43 54.14 -5.79 -14.64
C PHE A 43 52.67 -6.17 -14.54
N LEU A 44 52.45 -7.30 -13.87
CA LEU A 44 51.17 -7.74 -13.33
C LEU A 44 50.66 -6.64 -12.39
N ALA A 45 49.92 -5.68 -12.95
CA ALA A 45 49.04 -4.85 -12.15
C ALA A 45 47.83 -5.73 -11.81
N PHE A 46 47.82 -6.29 -10.60
CA PHE A 46 46.57 -6.64 -9.96
C PHE A 46 45.65 -5.43 -10.12
N ARG A 47 44.56 -5.56 -10.88
CA ARG A 47 43.42 -4.68 -10.65
C ARG A 47 43.04 -4.96 -9.20
N ALA A 48 43.43 -4.05 -8.31
CA ALA A 48 42.70 -3.87 -7.08
C ALA A 48 41.25 -3.64 -7.53
N THR A 49 40.43 -4.67 -7.43
CA THR A 49 38.98 -4.53 -7.39
C THR A 49 38.74 -3.46 -6.35
N ALA A 50 38.30 -2.29 -6.78
CA ALA A 50 37.92 -1.23 -5.86
C ALA A 50 36.96 -1.88 -4.85
N ALA A 51 37.42 -2.00 -3.60
CA ALA A 51 36.58 -2.40 -2.51
C ALA A 51 35.36 -1.49 -2.56
N ASN A 52 34.17 -2.09 -2.60
CA ASN A 52 32.88 -1.40 -2.63
C ASN A 52 32.91 -0.25 -1.62
N THR A 53 33.10 0.96 -2.11
CA THR A 53 32.89 2.16 -1.32
C THR A 53 31.38 2.19 -1.09
N PRO A 54 30.89 2.11 0.17
CA PRO A 54 29.47 2.04 0.44
C PRO A 54 28.83 3.32 -0.10
N GLN A 55 28.08 3.17 -1.20
CA GLN A 55 27.43 4.29 -1.87
C GLN A 55 26.45 4.94 -0.90
N GLU A 56 26.59 6.25 -0.71
CA GLU A 56 25.54 7.07 -0.15
C GLU A 56 24.28 6.83 -1.01
N GLY A 57 23.19 6.38 -0.40
CA GLY A 57 21.98 5.99 -1.14
C GLY A 57 21.49 7.12 -2.06
N THR A 58 20.88 6.74 -3.19
CA THR A 58 20.39 7.68 -4.20
C THR A 58 19.08 8.31 -3.73
N PRO A 59 18.94 9.64 -3.67
CA PRO A 59 17.65 10.27 -3.38
C PRO A 59 16.59 9.81 -4.38
N VAL A 60 15.38 9.52 -3.90
CA VAL A 60 14.25 9.07 -4.73
C VAL A 60 12.97 9.81 -4.37
N ASP A 61 12.04 9.85 -5.32
CA ASP A 61 10.67 10.30 -5.07
C ASP A 61 10.01 9.41 -4.03
N ILE A 62 9.34 10.02 -3.04
CA ILE A 62 8.61 9.32 -1.98
C ILE A 62 7.56 8.37 -2.54
N SER A 63 6.88 8.75 -3.61
CA SER A 63 5.84 7.94 -4.27
C SER A 63 6.41 6.61 -4.77
N LYS A 64 7.68 6.60 -5.21
CA LYS A 64 8.37 5.38 -5.61
C LYS A 64 8.56 4.46 -4.40
N MET A 65 9.05 4.99 -3.28
CA MET A 65 9.21 4.22 -2.05
C MET A 65 7.85 3.74 -1.52
N LEU A 66 6.89 4.63 -1.33
CA LEU A 66 5.56 4.32 -0.81
C LEU A 66 4.86 3.27 -1.66
N GLY A 67 4.90 3.37 -3.00
CA GLY A 67 4.35 2.32 -3.87
C GLY A 67 5.00 0.95 -3.67
N GLN A 68 6.28 0.89 -3.30
CA GLN A 68 7.00 -0.38 -3.05
C GLN A 68 6.76 -0.95 -1.66
N VAL A 69 6.56 -0.11 -0.64
CA VAL A 69 6.39 -0.52 0.76
C VAL A 69 4.93 -0.57 1.19
N HIS A 70 4.01 -0.02 0.40
CA HIS A 70 2.61 0.08 0.74
C HIS A 70 1.98 -1.29 1.02
N GLY A 71 1.22 -1.38 2.12
CA GLY A 71 0.49 -2.58 2.53
C GLY A 71 1.40 -3.71 3.05
N LYS A 72 2.72 -3.64 2.83
CA LYS A 72 3.67 -4.62 3.35
C LYS A 72 3.93 -4.39 4.84
N MET A 73 3.95 -5.47 5.59
CA MET A 73 4.39 -5.49 6.98
C MET A 73 5.91 -5.59 7.03
N PHE A 74 6.54 -4.83 7.93
CA PHE A 74 7.97 -4.84 8.15
C PHE A 74 8.31 -5.14 9.60
N ASP A 75 8.99 -6.25 9.87
CA ASP A 75 9.42 -6.64 11.20
C ASP A 75 10.72 -5.95 11.58
N TYR A 76 10.81 -5.55 12.84
CA TYR A 76 12.03 -5.03 13.44
C TYR A 76 13.17 -6.07 13.36
N VAL A 77 14.37 -5.59 13.02
CA VAL A 77 15.58 -6.42 12.96
C VAL A 77 16.64 -5.94 13.94
N TYR A 78 17.08 -4.68 13.82
CA TYR A 78 18.20 -4.14 14.60
C TYR A 78 18.00 -2.65 14.93
N LYS A 79 18.62 -2.18 16.03
CA LYS A 79 18.73 -0.77 16.41
C LYS A 79 20.12 -0.45 16.97
N SER A 80 20.50 0.83 16.96
CA SER A 80 21.70 1.32 17.66
C SER A 80 21.43 2.05 18.97
N SER A 81 20.18 2.38 19.30
CA SER A 81 19.82 3.07 20.54
C SER A 81 18.88 2.25 21.42
N GLU A 82 18.99 2.40 22.74
CA GLU A 82 18.04 1.78 23.67
C GLU A 82 16.62 2.33 23.54
N SER A 83 16.47 3.60 23.13
CA SER A 83 15.18 4.21 22.80
C SER A 83 14.63 3.68 21.47
N PHE A 84 13.35 3.35 21.43
CA PHE A 84 12.62 3.07 20.19
C PHE A 84 12.01 4.38 19.66
N ILE A 85 12.09 4.59 18.34
CA ILE A 85 11.54 5.81 17.71
C ILE A 85 10.01 5.88 17.88
N PHE A 86 9.36 4.73 17.97
CA PHE A 86 7.89 4.64 17.92
C PHE A 86 7.23 4.32 19.26
N THR A 87 7.96 3.71 20.21
CA THR A 87 7.43 3.21 21.48
C THR A 87 8.19 3.83 22.66
N ASP A 88 7.50 4.05 23.77
CA ASP A 88 8.08 4.65 24.97
C ASP A 88 8.86 3.61 25.81
N SER A 89 8.48 2.33 25.69
CA SER A 89 9.15 1.20 26.32
C SER A 89 9.71 0.22 25.28
N PRO A 90 10.70 -0.62 25.63
CA PRO A 90 11.18 -1.70 24.77
C PRO A 90 10.07 -2.73 24.47
N PRO A 91 9.64 -2.87 23.21
CA PRO A 91 8.60 -3.82 22.88
C PRO A 91 9.18 -5.23 22.71
N ILE A 92 8.40 -6.25 23.05
CA ILE A 92 8.74 -7.66 22.82
C ILE A 92 8.61 -8.06 21.34
N CYS A 93 7.83 -7.29 20.58
CA CYS A 93 7.74 -7.40 19.12
C CYS A 93 7.45 -6.00 18.56
N LEU A 94 7.95 -5.69 17.37
CA LEU A 94 7.67 -4.43 16.69
C LEU A 94 7.58 -4.66 15.18
N THR A 95 6.44 -4.30 14.59
CA THR A 95 6.19 -4.38 13.16
C THR A 95 5.60 -3.05 12.70
N ILE A 96 5.99 -2.58 11.52
CA ILE A 96 5.41 -1.37 10.91
C ILE A 96 4.79 -1.66 9.56
N GLN A 97 3.77 -0.88 9.18
CA GLN A 97 3.10 -0.99 7.89
C GLN A 97 2.80 0.40 7.33
N PHE A 98 3.20 0.66 6.09
CA PHE A 98 2.90 1.92 5.41
C PHE A 98 1.58 1.80 4.64
N LEU A 99 0.63 2.65 4.95
CA LEU A 99 -0.59 2.82 4.19
C LEU A 99 -0.52 4.13 3.40
N TYR A 100 -0.65 4.07 2.08
CA TYR A 100 -0.44 5.17 1.16
C TYR A 100 -1.54 5.15 0.11
N SER A 101 -2.04 6.32 -0.24
CA SER A 101 -2.96 6.51 -1.35
C SER A 101 -2.56 7.75 -2.14
N GLN A 102 -2.42 7.58 -3.46
CA GLN A 102 -2.10 8.67 -4.38
C GLN A 102 -3.35 9.16 -5.08
N GLU A 103 -3.66 10.45 -4.93
CA GLU A 103 -4.74 11.13 -5.64
C GLU A 103 -4.22 12.18 -6.64
N GLU A 104 -5.04 12.54 -7.63
CA GLU A 104 -4.61 13.41 -8.76
C GLU A 104 -4.08 14.78 -8.31
N THR A 105 -4.44 15.25 -7.11
CA THR A 105 -4.00 16.57 -6.60
C THR A 105 -3.47 16.53 -5.17
N ARG A 106 -3.54 15.38 -4.50
CA ARG A 106 -3.13 15.20 -3.10
C ARG A 106 -2.71 13.76 -2.86
N SER A 107 -1.68 13.59 -2.04
CA SER A 107 -1.22 12.28 -1.64
C SER A 107 -1.30 12.19 -0.11
N PHE A 108 -1.79 11.06 0.39
CA PHE A 108 -2.00 10.85 1.83
C PHE A 108 -1.36 9.54 2.26
N GLY A 109 -0.91 9.47 3.52
CA GLY A 109 -0.44 8.23 4.09
C GLY A 109 -0.53 8.17 5.60
N GLU A 110 -0.42 6.96 6.12
CA GLU A 110 -0.31 6.64 7.53
C GLU A 110 0.78 5.57 7.69
N LEU A 111 1.57 5.70 8.76
CA LEU A 111 2.44 4.64 9.24
C LEU A 111 1.76 4.00 10.45
N TRP A 112 1.53 2.70 10.36
CA TRP A 112 1.00 1.90 11.44
C TRP A 112 2.14 1.19 12.14
N VAL A 113 2.12 1.22 13.47
CA VAL A 113 3.14 0.62 14.33
C VAL A 113 2.43 -0.37 15.25
N HIS A 114 2.65 -1.65 14.99
CA HIS A 114 2.17 -2.77 15.80
C HIS A 114 3.26 -3.18 16.76
N TYR A 115 2.96 -3.22 18.05
CA TYR A 115 3.93 -3.66 19.05
C TYR A 115 3.26 -4.35 20.22
N LYS A 116 4.04 -5.15 20.95
CA LYS A 116 3.65 -5.69 22.24
C LYS A 116 4.63 -5.22 23.29
N GLU A 117 4.15 -4.85 24.47
CA GLU A 117 5.02 -4.54 25.62
C GLU A 117 5.26 -5.78 26.49
N THR A 118 5.92 -5.61 27.64
CA THR A 118 6.23 -6.71 28.57
C THR A 118 4.99 -7.40 29.13
N ASP A 119 3.86 -6.70 29.18
CA ASP A 119 2.56 -7.25 29.59
C ASP A 119 1.91 -8.12 28.48
N ARG A 120 2.58 -8.27 27.33
CA ARG A 120 2.15 -9.00 26.13
C ARG A 120 0.88 -8.46 25.48
N LYS A 121 0.36 -7.32 25.93
CA LYS A 121 -0.76 -6.67 25.25
C LYS A 121 -0.29 -6.10 23.92
N MET A 122 -1.13 -6.26 22.92
CA MET A 122 -0.90 -5.72 21.59
C MET A 122 -1.42 -4.29 21.53
N HIS A 123 -0.57 -3.41 21.03
CA HIS A 123 -0.83 -1.99 20.81
C HIS A 123 -0.66 -1.68 19.32
N VAL A 124 -1.49 -0.77 18.81
CA VAL A 124 -1.37 -0.26 17.45
C VAL A 124 -1.39 1.26 17.47
N LYS A 125 -0.26 1.88 17.15
CA LYS A 125 -0.09 3.32 17.06
C LYS A 125 -0.12 3.75 15.60
N THR A 126 -0.81 4.84 15.30
CA THR A 126 -0.90 5.41 13.96
C THR A 126 -0.18 6.76 13.91
N ILE A 127 0.62 6.97 12.87
CA ILE A 127 1.37 8.20 12.61
C ILE A 127 0.92 8.72 11.25
N GLU A 128 0.47 9.96 11.19
CA GLU A 128 0.08 10.57 9.92
C GLU A 128 1.31 10.93 9.09
N LEU A 129 1.22 10.72 7.78
CA LEU A 129 2.27 11.02 6.82
C LEU A 129 1.85 12.20 5.93
N GLU A 130 2.73 13.19 5.83
CA GLU A 130 2.62 14.30 4.87
C GLU A 130 3.81 14.27 3.92
N PHE A 131 3.56 14.47 2.64
CA PHE A 131 4.61 14.57 1.63
C PHE A 131 4.14 15.41 0.46
N LYS A 132 5.10 15.91 -0.33
CA LYS A 132 4.82 16.67 -1.55
C LYS A 132 5.30 15.85 -2.75
N ASP A 133 4.43 15.75 -3.75
CA ASP A 133 4.77 15.10 -5.00
C ASP A 133 5.96 15.80 -5.68
N ALA A 134 6.70 15.05 -6.49
CA ALA A 134 7.72 15.65 -7.33
C ALA A 134 7.11 16.70 -8.27
N THR A 135 7.84 17.79 -8.45
CA THR A 135 7.55 18.79 -9.47
C THR A 135 8.63 18.74 -10.53
N LYS A 136 8.43 19.38 -11.69
CA LYS A 136 9.46 19.46 -12.75
C LYS A 136 10.85 19.90 -12.23
N ASN A 137 10.90 20.62 -11.10
CA ASN A 137 12.11 21.20 -10.54
C ASN A 137 12.50 20.65 -9.16
N LYS A 138 11.74 19.71 -8.56
CA LYS A 138 12.04 19.13 -7.24
C LYS A 138 11.64 17.65 -7.17
N LEU A 139 12.55 16.82 -6.65
CA LEU A 139 12.43 15.36 -6.60
C LEU A 139 11.32 14.83 -5.66
N GLY A 140 10.78 15.65 -4.75
CA GLY A 140 9.74 15.19 -3.81
C GLY A 140 10.23 14.06 -2.90
N ASN A 141 11.41 14.22 -2.29
CA ASN A 141 12.09 13.17 -1.49
C ASN A 141 11.93 13.33 0.04
N SER A 142 11.18 14.33 0.52
CA SER A 142 10.94 14.59 1.95
C SER A 142 9.59 14.06 2.46
N LEU A 143 9.61 13.05 3.33
CA LEU A 143 8.44 12.49 4.00
C LEU A 143 8.35 13.03 5.44
N ILE A 144 7.18 13.54 5.83
CA ILE A 144 6.95 14.16 7.13
C ILE A 144 6.10 13.22 7.98
N PHE A 145 6.60 12.83 9.14
CA PHE A 145 5.87 12.07 10.14
C PHE A 145 5.24 13.05 11.12
N ILE A 146 3.92 12.94 11.32
CA ILE A 146 3.16 13.79 12.24
C ILE A 146 2.76 12.95 13.45
N PHE A 147 3.37 13.27 14.59
CA PHE A 147 3.09 12.60 15.85
C PHE A 147 1.97 13.33 16.58
N SER A 148 0.98 12.59 17.08
CA SER A 148 0.05 13.13 18.07
C SER A 148 0.85 13.54 19.32
N ARG A 149 0.45 14.66 19.97
CA ARG A 149 1.14 15.40 21.04
C ARG A 149 1.60 14.62 22.30
N SER A 150 1.61 13.30 22.32
CA SER A 150 1.82 12.44 23.49
C SER A 150 3.11 11.62 23.49
N CYS A 151 4.11 11.91 22.65
CA CYS A 151 5.44 11.35 22.89
C CYS A 151 6.05 12.10 24.09
N ASN A 152 5.85 11.56 25.30
CA ASN A 152 6.30 12.16 26.57
C ASN A 152 7.82 12.25 26.69
N ASN A 153 8.56 11.70 25.73
CA ASN A 153 10.00 11.91 25.57
C ASN A 153 10.21 13.17 24.74
N GLY A 154 10.37 14.31 25.42
CA GLY A 154 10.43 15.69 24.91
C GLY A 154 11.53 16.05 23.90
N HIS A 155 11.85 15.17 22.95
CA HIS A 155 12.90 15.36 21.94
C HIS A 155 12.41 15.33 20.49
N TYR A 156 11.18 14.88 20.23
CA TYR A 156 10.62 14.91 18.88
C TYR A 156 9.53 15.97 18.78
N LEU A 157 9.77 16.99 17.94
CA LEU A 157 8.73 17.91 17.46
C LEU A 157 7.50 17.11 17.02
N ASN A 158 6.31 17.72 17.08
CA ASN A 158 5.08 17.14 16.53
C ASN A 158 5.21 16.71 15.04
N ARG A 159 6.31 17.09 14.38
CA ARG A 159 6.66 16.78 13.00
C ARG A 159 8.13 16.39 12.88
N ALA A 160 8.43 15.28 12.21
CA ALA A 160 9.80 14.90 11.82
C ALA A 160 9.89 14.78 10.29
N VAL A 161 10.89 15.41 9.68
CA VAL A 161 11.10 15.38 8.23
C VAL A 161 12.22 14.40 7.90
N PHE A 162 11.91 13.40 7.09
CA PHE A 162 12.83 12.39 6.62
C PHE A 162 13.10 12.56 5.13
N GLU A 163 14.37 12.51 4.74
CA GLU A 163 14.78 12.36 3.35
C GLU A 163 14.84 10.89 2.97
N VAL A 164 14.20 10.53 1.85
CA VAL A 164 14.15 9.17 1.34
C VAL A 164 15.29 8.93 0.36
N ARG A 165 16.03 7.85 0.59
CA ARG A 165 17.09 7.37 -0.30
C ARG A 165 16.91 5.89 -0.60
N GLU A 166 17.11 5.51 -1.85
CA GLU A 166 17.16 4.13 -2.31
C GLU A 166 18.59 3.61 -2.29
N ARG A 167 18.72 2.36 -1.85
CA ARG A 167 19.93 1.55 -1.90
C ARG A 167 19.56 0.22 -2.54
N THR A 168 20.56 -0.57 -2.91
CA THR A 168 20.40 -1.80 -3.70
C THR A 168 19.29 -2.75 -3.22
N LEU A 169 19.08 -2.86 -1.90
CA LEU A 169 18.12 -3.80 -1.29
C LEU A 169 17.13 -3.13 -0.32
N CYS A 170 17.13 -1.81 -0.26
CA CYS A 170 16.56 -1.10 0.87
C CYS A 170 16.21 0.36 0.57
N TYR A 171 15.21 0.89 1.28
CA TYR A 171 14.98 2.32 1.40
C TYR A 171 15.43 2.82 2.78
N SER A 172 16.18 3.91 2.82
CA SER A 172 16.58 4.58 4.05
C SER A 172 15.89 5.93 4.17
N LEU A 173 15.19 6.16 5.27
CA LEU A 173 14.61 7.44 5.67
C LEU A 173 15.54 8.09 6.68
N LYS A 174 16.15 9.23 6.33
CA LYS A 174 17.13 9.93 7.16
C LYS A 174 16.60 11.27 7.63
N ALA A 175 16.62 11.52 8.93
CA ALA A 175 16.29 12.81 9.52
C ALA A 175 17.49 13.35 10.31
N THR A 176 17.57 14.67 10.43
CA THR A 176 18.52 15.34 11.33
C THR A 176 17.76 16.37 12.14
N HIS A 177 17.79 16.25 13.46
CA HIS A 177 17.06 17.13 14.36
C HIS A 177 17.94 17.50 15.55
N GLY A 178 18.12 18.80 15.81
CA GLY A 178 18.93 19.27 16.93
C GLY A 178 20.39 18.80 16.89
N GLY A 179 20.93 18.48 15.71
CA GLY A 179 22.27 17.91 15.54
C GLY A 179 22.34 16.39 15.65
N GLU A 180 21.27 15.71 16.07
CA GLU A 180 21.20 14.25 16.09
C GLU A 180 20.71 13.69 14.76
N CYS A 181 21.41 12.69 14.23
CA CYS A 181 21.03 11.95 13.04
C CYS A 181 20.21 10.72 13.40
N VAL A 182 19.07 10.52 12.71
CA VAL A 182 18.19 9.36 12.89
C VAL A 182 17.89 8.71 11.53
N ILE A 183 18.01 7.38 11.44
CA ILE A 183 17.74 6.62 10.21
C ILE A 183 16.74 5.49 10.47
N ILE A 184 15.74 5.38 9.59
CA ILE A 184 14.85 4.21 9.50
C ILE A 184 15.18 3.47 8.20
N GLY A 185 15.68 2.24 8.30
CA GLY A 185 15.95 1.38 7.15
C GLY A 185 14.79 0.41 6.89
N LEU A 186 14.42 0.24 5.62
CA LEU A 186 13.36 -0.66 5.15
C LEU A 186 13.94 -1.61 4.11
N ILE A 187 14.29 -2.83 4.52
CA ILE A 187 14.75 -3.90 3.63
C ILE A 187 13.52 -4.48 2.92
N THR A 188 13.47 -4.35 1.59
CA THR A 188 12.29 -4.73 0.79
C THR A 188 12.28 -6.20 0.37
N SER A 189 13.32 -6.96 0.73
CA SER A 189 13.41 -8.41 0.55
C SER A 189 13.40 -9.12 1.90
N SER A 190 12.75 -10.27 1.98
CA SER A 190 12.76 -11.11 3.18
C SER A 190 14.03 -11.95 3.33
N SER A 191 14.77 -12.17 2.23
CA SER A 191 16.01 -12.95 2.20
C SER A 191 17.24 -12.22 2.76
N HIS A 192 17.08 -10.96 3.15
CA HIS A 192 18.15 -10.10 3.64
C HIS A 192 17.79 -9.56 5.03
N ASN A 193 18.79 -9.48 5.89
CA ASN A 193 18.61 -8.96 7.24
C ASN A 193 19.75 -8.06 7.70
N HIS A 194 20.81 -7.80 6.93
CA HIS A 194 22.01 -7.15 7.46
C HIS A 194 21.84 -5.63 7.54
N THR A 195 22.37 -5.00 8.61
CA THR A 195 22.28 -3.54 8.78
C THR A 195 23.01 -2.79 7.66
N GLN A 196 24.07 -3.38 7.10
CA GLN A 196 24.84 -2.83 5.98
C GLN A 196 24.03 -2.76 4.68
N ASP A 197 22.90 -3.48 4.58
CA ASP A 197 22.01 -3.38 3.42
C ASP A 197 21.36 -1.98 3.33
N CYS A 198 21.21 -1.29 4.47
CA CYS A 198 20.56 0.01 4.58
C CYS A 198 21.46 1.16 5.01
N LEU A 199 22.63 0.88 5.58
CA LEU A 199 23.46 1.87 6.26
C LEU A 199 24.89 1.84 5.74
N SER A 200 25.51 3.01 5.57
CA SER A 200 26.95 3.11 5.34
C SER A 200 27.72 2.93 6.66
N VAL A 201 29.00 2.56 6.58
CA VAL A 201 29.88 2.44 7.77
C VAL A 201 29.88 3.72 8.60
N LYS A 202 29.88 4.88 7.95
CA LYS A 202 29.81 6.19 8.62
C LYS A 202 28.50 6.39 9.38
N GLU A 203 27.37 6.05 8.76
CA GLU A 203 26.05 6.19 9.38
C GLU A 203 25.83 5.23 10.55
N VAL A 204 26.43 4.03 10.51
CA VAL A 204 26.40 3.09 11.63
C VAL A 204 27.06 3.69 12.88
N VAL A 205 28.09 4.54 12.70
CA VAL A 205 28.82 5.19 13.79
C VAL A 205 28.15 6.49 14.23
N GLU A 206 27.68 7.30 13.29
CA GLU A 206 27.25 8.68 13.55
C GLU A 206 25.75 8.85 13.82
N CYS A 207 24.92 7.88 13.45
CA CYS A 207 23.46 8.02 13.49
C CYS A 207 22.81 7.00 14.43
N LYS A 208 21.75 7.42 15.12
CA LYS A 208 20.78 6.48 15.71
C LYS A 208 20.01 5.84 14.56
N TYR A 209 19.82 4.53 14.59
CA TYR A 209 19.10 3.84 13.53
C TYR A 209 18.20 2.73 14.06
N VAL A 210 17.17 2.45 13.27
CA VAL A 210 16.33 1.26 13.37
C VAL A 210 16.16 0.68 11.97
N VAL A 211 16.30 -0.63 11.84
CA VAL A 211 16.17 -1.33 10.56
C VAL A 211 15.05 -2.35 10.67
N PHE A 212 14.17 -2.33 9.66
CA PHE A 212 13.09 -3.26 9.48
C PHE A 212 13.25 -4.05 8.18
N LYS A 213 12.70 -5.25 8.13
CA LYS A 213 12.64 -6.09 6.93
C LYS A 213 11.22 -6.53 6.64
N VAL A 214 10.89 -6.78 5.37
CA VAL A 214 9.58 -7.36 5.02
C VAL A 214 9.31 -8.63 5.84
N SER A 215 8.15 -8.66 6.48
CA SER A 215 7.71 -9.74 7.36
C SER A 215 7.24 -10.95 6.56
N GLU A 216 7.69 -12.14 6.97
CA GLU A 216 7.11 -13.43 6.54
C GLU A 216 6.24 -14.04 7.65
N THR A 217 6.54 -13.71 8.90
CA THR A 217 6.01 -14.42 10.10
C THR A 217 5.02 -13.59 10.92
N HIS A 218 4.80 -12.32 10.56
CA HIS A 218 3.77 -11.41 11.08
C HIS A 218 3.66 -11.40 12.62
N GLN A 219 4.80 -11.36 13.32
CA GLN A 219 4.92 -11.80 14.73
C GLN A 219 4.12 -10.98 15.75
N CYS A 220 3.78 -9.72 15.44
CA CYS A 220 3.04 -8.86 16.36
C CYS A 220 1.53 -9.02 16.32
N LEU A 221 0.97 -9.36 15.17
CA LEU A 221 -0.45 -9.62 15.02
C LEU A 221 -0.69 -11.11 15.21
N GLU A 222 -1.77 -11.46 15.93
CA GLU A 222 -2.19 -12.85 16.03
C GLU A 222 -3.16 -13.15 14.89
N TYR A 223 -3.02 -14.33 14.30
CA TYR A 223 -3.80 -14.76 13.15
C TYR A 223 -4.59 -16.00 13.47
N GLU A 224 -5.82 -16.05 12.96
CA GLU A 224 -6.69 -17.20 12.99
C GLU A 224 -6.95 -17.63 11.55
N LYS A 225 -6.44 -18.81 11.16
CA LYS A 225 -6.68 -19.36 9.84
C LYS A 225 -8.06 -19.99 9.78
N VAL A 226 -8.86 -19.61 8.79
CA VAL A 226 -10.18 -20.19 8.52
C VAL A 226 -10.21 -20.81 7.13
N THR A 227 -10.90 -21.94 6.99
CA THR A 227 -11.04 -22.68 5.73
C THR A 227 -12.50 -22.78 5.32
N ASP A 228 -12.77 -22.60 4.03
CA ASP A 228 -14.12 -22.77 3.47
C ASP A 228 -14.26 -24.20 2.94
N ASP A 229 -14.78 -25.09 3.77
CA ASP A 229 -15.00 -26.49 3.40
C ASP A 229 -16.17 -26.66 2.40
N ASN A 230 -16.93 -25.59 2.13
CA ASN A 230 -18.11 -25.56 1.28
C ASN A 230 -17.91 -24.69 0.02
N SER A 231 -16.73 -24.73 -0.59
CA SER A 231 -16.40 -24.01 -1.83
C SER A 231 -17.27 -24.35 -3.06
N LYS A 232 -18.23 -25.28 -2.92
CA LYS A 232 -19.23 -25.57 -3.96
C LYS A 232 -20.01 -24.30 -4.31
N LYS A 233 -20.06 -24.02 -5.63
CA LYS A 233 -20.82 -22.95 -6.27
C LYS A 233 -22.18 -22.77 -5.59
N ALA A 234 -22.39 -21.64 -4.93
CA ALA A 234 -23.73 -21.23 -4.57
C ALA A 234 -24.52 -21.02 -5.87
N GLU A 235 -25.66 -21.68 -6.02
CA GLU A 235 -26.58 -21.43 -7.13
C GLU A 235 -27.03 -19.97 -7.10
N GLU A 236 -26.75 -19.25 -8.17
CA GLU A 236 -27.21 -17.87 -8.31
C GLU A 236 -28.69 -17.86 -8.74
N PRO A 237 -29.54 -17.01 -8.14
CA PRO A 237 -30.83 -16.72 -8.73
C PRO A 237 -30.62 -16.14 -10.13
N ASN A 238 -31.33 -16.75 -11.07
CA ASN A 238 -31.31 -16.46 -12.49
C ASN A 238 -32.04 -15.14 -12.76
N SER A 239 -31.36 -14.01 -12.61
CA SER A 239 -31.90 -12.72 -13.04
C SER A 239 -30.90 -12.04 -13.97
N GLN A 240 -30.97 -12.42 -15.26
CA GLN A 240 -30.51 -11.56 -16.34
C GLN A 240 -31.48 -10.37 -16.41
N ASP A 241 -31.32 -9.42 -15.49
CA ASP A 241 -31.99 -8.13 -15.62
C ASP A 241 -31.18 -7.31 -16.61
N SER A 242 -31.63 -7.33 -17.87
CA SER A 242 -31.04 -6.61 -19.00
C SER A 242 -31.67 -5.23 -19.18
N ASP A 243 -32.43 -4.76 -18.20
CA ASP A 243 -33.05 -3.45 -18.23
C ASP A 243 -31.98 -2.37 -18.02
N ASP A 244 -31.76 -1.54 -19.04
CA ASP A 244 -30.82 -0.41 -19.06
C ASP A 244 -31.34 0.81 -18.23
N LYS A 245 -32.27 0.59 -17.29
CA LYS A 245 -32.70 1.64 -16.36
C LYS A 245 -31.53 2.16 -15.55
N VAL A 246 -31.48 3.47 -15.35
CA VAL A 246 -30.44 4.14 -14.54
C VAL A 246 -30.99 4.39 -13.12
N PRO A 247 -30.26 4.01 -12.06
CA PRO A 247 -28.96 3.34 -12.08
C PRO A 247 -29.05 1.89 -12.59
N LEU A 248 -28.04 1.47 -13.36
CA LEU A 248 -27.95 0.11 -13.90
C LEU A 248 -28.05 -0.91 -12.77
N HIS A 249 -28.61 -2.08 -13.04
CA HIS A 249 -28.65 -3.14 -12.04
C HIS A 249 -27.21 -3.57 -11.64
N GLU A 250 -26.98 -3.95 -10.38
CA GLU A 250 -25.64 -4.30 -9.87
C GLU A 250 -24.97 -5.47 -10.63
N ARG A 251 -25.73 -6.27 -11.37
CA ARG A 251 -25.20 -7.37 -12.20
C ARG A 251 -25.07 -7.02 -13.68
N HIS A 252 -25.34 -5.77 -14.06
CA HIS A 252 -25.40 -5.39 -15.46
C HIS A 252 -24.03 -5.59 -16.13
N PRO A 253 -23.94 -6.24 -17.31
CA PRO A 253 -22.66 -6.54 -17.97
C PRO A 253 -21.80 -5.31 -18.26
N LEU A 254 -22.39 -4.12 -18.42
CA LEU A 254 -21.63 -2.87 -18.58
C LEU A 254 -20.82 -2.48 -17.34
N LEU A 255 -21.18 -2.99 -16.16
CA LEU A 255 -20.48 -2.69 -14.91
C LEU A 255 -19.30 -3.65 -14.65
N GLN A 256 -19.22 -4.79 -15.35
CA GLN A 256 -18.27 -5.88 -15.03
C GLN A 256 -16.81 -5.42 -14.87
N LYS A 257 -16.35 -4.47 -15.69
CA LYS A 257 -14.99 -3.92 -15.60
C LYS A 257 -14.73 -3.24 -14.26
N TYR A 258 -15.74 -2.62 -13.67
CA TYR A 258 -15.68 -1.96 -12.37
C TYR A 258 -15.99 -2.93 -11.21
N GLN A 259 -16.08 -4.22 -11.47
CA GLN A 259 -16.45 -5.21 -10.48
C GLN A 259 -15.35 -6.26 -10.28
N ASP A 260 -14.16 -6.06 -10.84
CA ASP A 260 -13.04 -6.97 -10.64
C ASP A 260 -12.54 -6.93 -9.18
N PHE A 261 -12.81 -8.00 -8.44
CA PHE A 261 -12.51 -8.10 -7.01
C PHE A 261 -11.00 -8.12 -6.71
N PRO A 262 -10.19 -8.99 -7.35
CA PRO A 262 -8.73 -8.89 -7.25
C PRO A 262 -8.20 -7.48 -7.49
N GLN A 263 -8.60 -6.82 -8.60
CA GLN A 263 -8.09 -5.49 -8.92
C GLN A 263 -8.51 -4.44 -7.89
N GLY A 264 -9.72 -4.56 -7.34
CA GLY A 264 -10.17 -3.69 -6.25
C GLY A 264 -9.38 -3.83 -4.95
N LEU A 265 -8.65 -4.94 -4.76
CA LEU A 265 -7.83 -5.20 -3.58
C LEU A 265 -6.32 -5.07 -3.82
N LEU A 266 -5.87 -5.09 -5.09
CA LEU A 266 -4.44 -5.14 -5.45
C LEU A 266 -3.63 -3.93 -5.02
N TYR A 267 -4.29 -2.80 -4.75
CA TYR A 267 -3.61 -1.59 -4.29
C TYR A 267 -3.25 -1.65 -2.80
N GLY A 268 -3.51 -2.73 -2.04
CA GLY A 268 -3.00 -2.90 -0.67
C GLY A 268 -4.08 -3.14 0.39
N SER A 269 -3.93 -2.54 1.58
CA SER A 269 -4.91 -2.68 2.67
C SER A 269 -6.04 -1.68 2.51
N LEU A 270 -7.28 -2.17 2.47
CA LEU A 270 -8.48 -1.34 2.46
C LEU A 270 -9.13 -1.30 3.83
N VAL A 271 -9.57 -0.13 4.28
CA VAL A 271 -10.24 0.10 5.55
C VAL A 271 -11.72 0.41 5.36
N LEU A 272 -12.57 -0.01 6.30
CA LEU A 272 -14.01 0.23 6.26
C LEU A 272 -14.34 1.69 6.59
N VAL A 273 -15.09 2.35 5.71
CA VAL A 273 -15.53 3.74 5.92
C VAL A 273 -17.05 3.81 6.11
N TYR A 274 -17.85 3.15 5.26
CA TYR A 274 -19.32 3.14 5.37
C TYR A 274 -19.84 1.72 5.55
N SER A 275 -20.87 1.58 6.37
CA SER A 275 -21.65 0.35 6.46
C SER A 275 -23.14 0.66 6.43
N SER A 276 -23.91 -0.16 5.72
CA SER A 276 -25.38 -0.08 5.71
C SER A 276 -26.01 -0.72 6.95
N LEU A 277 -25.19 -1.28 7.86
CA LEU A 277 -25.64 -1.93 9.09
C LEU A 277 -25.11 -1.18 10.33
N ALA A 278 -26.04 -0.63 11.11
CA ALA A 278 -25.74 0.23 12.27
C ALA A 278 -25.08 -0.53 13.43
N ASP A 279 -25.49 -1.78 13.65
CA ASP A 279 -25.00 -2.67 14.71
C ASP A 279 -24.59 -4.01 14.10
N ASP A 280 -23.29 -4.30 14.12
CA ASP A 280 -22.66 -5.50 13.58
C ASP A 280 -21.42 -5.83 14.43
N SER A 281 -21.44 -6.97 15.11
CA SER A 281 -20.33 -7.44 15.95
C SER A 281 -19.18 -8.05 15.16
N SER A 282 -19.39 -8.34 13.87
CA SER A 282 -18.48 -9.05 12.97
C SER A 282 -18.05 -8.21 11.77
N ARG A 283 -18.02 -6.87 11.89
CA ARG A 283 -17.59 -6.00 10.78
C ARG A 283 -16.18 -6.31 10.35
N LEU A 284 -15.95 -6.29 9.04
CA LEU A 284 -14.60 -6.32 8.47
C LEU A 284 -14.09 -4.88 8.52
N CYS A 285 -13.10 -4.62 9.35
CA CYS A 285 -12.55 -3.29 9.56
C CYS A 285 -11.40 -2.96 8.61
N MET A 286 -10.64 -3.99 8.24
CA MET A 286 -9.58 -3.88 7.25
C MET A 286 -9.44 -5.19 6.48
N ILE A 287 -9.20 -5.11 5.18
CA ILE A 287 -8.90 -6.25 4.31
C ILE A 287 -7.55 -5.99 3.67
N THR A 288 -6.60 -6.91 3.81
CA THR A 288 -5.31 -6.88 3.13
C THR A 288 -5.19 -8.07 2.21
N TYR A 289 -4.82 -7.83 0.96
CA TYR A 289 -4.71 -8.86 -0.06
C TYR A 289 -3.25 -9.20 -0.38
N TYR A 290 -2.94 -10.49 -0.35
CA TYR A 290 -1.63 -11.03 -0.70
C TYR A 290 -1.77 -11.99 -1.90
N PRO A 291 -1.64 -11.49 -3.14
CA PRO A 291 -1.84 -12.31 -4.35
C PRO A 291 -0.82 -13.44 -4.50
N ASN A 292 0.40 -13.23 -4.02
CA ASN A 292 1.52 -14.16 -4.21
C ASN A 292 1.71 -15.12 -3.02
N ARG A 293 0.86 -15.05 -2.00
CA ARG A 293 0.95 -15.93 -0.83
C ARG A 293 0.18 -17.21 -1.11
N GLU A 294 0.55 -18.33 -0.51
CA GLU A 294 -0.29 -19.53 -0.58
C GLU A 294 -1.64 -19.29 0.13
N PRO A 295 -2.76 -19.83 -0.37
CA PRO A 295 -2.85 -20.75 -1.50
C PRO A 295 -2.86 -20.06 -2.88
N GLN A 296 -2.09 -20.60 -3.83
CA GLN A 296 -2.20 -20.23 -5.25
C GLN A 296 -3.50 -20.77 -5.89
N PRO A 297 -4.01 -20.15 -6.97
CA PRO A 297 -3.42 -19.10 -7.79
C PRO A 297 -3.73 -17.67 -7.33
N ASP A 298 -4.72 -17.51 -6.45
CA ASP A 298 -5.32 -16.21 -6.15
C ASP A 298 -4.86 -15.61 -4.84
N GLY A 299 -4.25 -16.40 -3.97
CA GLY A 299 -3.60 -15.95 -2.77
C GLY A 299 -4.52 -15.91 -1.56
N GLN A 300 -4.29 -14.93 -0.71
CA GLN A 300 -4.82 -14.91 0.66
C GLN A 300 -5.30 -13.52 1.07
N LEU A 301 -6.35 -13.49 1.88
CA LEU A 301 -6.81 -12.29 2.59
C LEU A 301 -6.47 -12.38 4.07
N ASP A 302 -5.94 -11.28 4.61
CA ASP A 302 -5.91 -11.03 6.04
C ASP A 302 -6.94 -9.94 6.40
N ILE A 303 -7.77 -10.20 7.41
CA ILE A 303 -8.94 -9.39 7.73
C ILE A 303 -8.96 -9.04 9.22
N LEU A 304 -9.04 -7.75 9.55
CA LEU A 304 -9.32 -7.29 10.91
C LEU A 304 -10.83 -7.19 11.13
N LYS A 305 -11.35 -7.60 12.30
CA LYS A 305 -12.77 -7.53 12.63
C LYS A 305 -13.08 -6.91 13.99
N THR A 306 -14.21 -6.21 14.14
CA THR A 306 -14.58 -5.48 15.37
C THR A 306 -14.47 -6.30 16.66
N GLY A 307 -14.90 -7.55 16.64
CA GLY A 307 -14.96 -8.40 17.84
C GLY A 307 -13.71 -9.23 18.17
N SER A 308 -12.57 -9.01 17.50
CA SER A 308 -11.36 -9.82 17.75
C SER A 308 -10.07 -9.02 17.65
N LYS A 309 -9.15 -9.26 18.59
CA LYS A 309 -7.75 -8.81 18.49
C LYS A 309 -6.98 -9.57 17.41
N LYS A 310 -7.42 -10.77 17.05
CA LYS A 310 -6.79 -11.59 16.00
C LYS A 310 -7.31 -11.20 14.63
N ALA A 311 -6.40 -11.11 13.67
CA ALA A 311 -6.74 -11.05 12.26
C ALA A 311 -7.18 -12.43 11.78
N ILE A 312 -8.11 -12.47 10.84
CA ILE A 312 -8.52 -13.69 10.17
C ILE A 312 -7.72 -13.83 8.90
N THR A 313 -7.21 -15.03 8.66
CA THR A 313 -6.51 -15.38 7.43
C THR A 313 -7.34 -16.41 6.67
N GLN A 314 -7.70 -16.11 5.42
CA GLN A 314 -8.47 -17.02 4.55
C GLN A 314 -7.89 -17.09 3.14
N ALA A 315 -8.10 -18.23 2.47
CA ALA A 315 -7.89 -18.32 1.02
C ALA A 315 -8.75 -17.28 0.29
N PHE A 316 -8.21 -16.70 -0.78
CA PHE A 316 -8.97 -15.84 -1.68
C PHE A 316 -9.31 -16.61 -2.96
N GLU A 317 -10.59 -16.83 -3.21
CA GLU A 317 -11.07 -17.55 -4.39
C GLU A 317 -12.14 -16.74 -5.12
N PRO A 318 -11.75 -15.69 -5.85
CA PRO A 318 -12.66 -14.85 -6.61
C PRO A 318 -13.13 -15.56 -7.88
N ARG A 319 -14.41 -15.36 -8.23
CA ARG A 319 -15.07 -15.97 -9.38
C ARG A 319 -15.87 -14.94 -10.19
N ALA A 320 -16.04 -15.24 -11.47
CA ALA A 320 -16.94 -14.48 -12.34
C ALA A 320 -18.41 -14.76 -11.98
N VAL A 321 -19.25 -13.75 -12.19
CA VAL A 321 -20.71 -13.85 -12.06
C VAL A 321 -21.30 -14.32 -13.38
N SER A 322 -22.43 -15.03 -13.35
CA SER A 322 -23.08 -15.50 -14.58
C SER A 322 -23.41 -14.33 -15.52
N GLY A 323 -23.05 -14.47 -16.80
CA GLY A 323 -23.26 -13.44 -17.82
C GLY A 323 -22.18 -12.35 -17.90
N HIS A 324 -21.16 -12.39 -17.03
CA HIS A 324 -19.96 -11.56 -17.16
C HIS A 324 -18.86 -12.30 -17.93
N ASP A 325 -17.95 -11.52 -18.52
CA ASP A 325 -16.67 -12.03 -19.02
C ASP A 325 -15.89 -12.66 -17.85
N THR A 326 -15.35 -13.86 -18.05
CA THR A 326 -14.64 -14.62 -17.02
C THR A 326 -13.37 -13.93 -16.52
N THR A 327 -12.87 -12.93 -17.26
CA THR A 327 -11.78 -12.05 -16.84
C THR A 327 -12.14 -11.24 -15.59
N TYR A 328 -13.41 -10.83 -15.45
CA TYR A 328 -13.85 -9.99 -14.33
C TYR A 328 -14.48 -10.83 -13.23
N ARG A 329 -13.68 -11.07 -12.18
CA ARG A 329 -14.06 -11.94 -11.07
C ARG A 329 -14.69 -11.13 -9.96
N ALA A 330 -16.01 -10.98 -10.04
CA ALA A 330 -16.75 -10.03 -9.21
C ALA A 330 -17.23 -10.53 -7.85
N GLU A 331 -17.11 -11.82 -7.56
CA GLU A 331 -17.62 -12.39 -6.31
C GLU A 331 -16.58 -13.28 -5.64
N ALA A 332 -16.51 -13.27 -4.32
CA ALA A 332 -15.74 -14.22 -3.52
C ALA A 332 -16.51 -14.58 -2.24
N ARG A 333 -16.15 -15.72 -1.62
CA ARG A 333 -16.68 -16.08 -0.30
C ARG A 333 -15.80 -15.46 0.79
N ILE A 334 -16.41 -14.68 1.67
CA ILE A 334 -15.71 -13.99 2.76
C ILE A 334 -16.24 -14.51 4.10
N TYR A 335 -15.32 -14.87 4.99
CA TYR A 335 -15.64 -15.32 6.32
C TYR A 335 -16.11 -14.15 7.18
N ARG A 336 -17.30 -14.28 7.77
CA ARG A 336 -17.90 -13.33 8.70
C ARG A 336 -18.80 -14.09 9.65
N ASN A 337 -18.84 -13.70 10.94
CA ASN A 337 -19.78 -14.27 11.90
C ASN A 337 -19.83 -15.81 11.85
N GLU A 338 -18.65 -16.43 11.92
CA GLU A 338 -18.46 -17.89 11.95
C GLU A 338 -18.84 -18.66 10.67
N GLN A 339 -19.16 -17.96 9.57
CA GLN A 339 -19.59 -18.58 8.31
C GLN A 339 -19.01 -17.84 7.10
N PHE A 340 -18.97 -18.51 5.94
CA PHE A 340 -18.57 -17.90 4.67
C PHE A 340 -19.79 -17.40 3.90
N TYR A 341 -19.80 -16.12 3.53
CA TYR A 341 -20.87 -15.50 2.75
C TYR A 341 -20.38 -15.08 1.37
N ASN A 342 -21.23 -15.24 0.35
CA ASN A 342 -21.00 -14.66 -0.95
C ASN A 342 -20.99 -13.13 -0.85
N THR A 343 -19.87 -12.55 -1.24
CA THR A 343 -19.64 -11.11 -1.25
C THR A 343 -19.25 -10.69 -2.65
N ARG A 344 -19.99 -9.73 -3.20
CA ARG A 344 -19.80 -9.19 -4.55
C ARG A 344 -19.25 -7.78 -4.50
N VAL A 345 -18.39 -7.42 -5.44
CA VAL A 345 -18.05 -6.04 -5.73
C VAL A 345 -19.17 -5.38 -6.53
N ILE A 346 -19.82 -4.37 -5.95
CA ILE A 346 -20.75 -3.52 -6.70
C ILE A 346 -19.97 -2.59 -7.63
N PHE A 347 -18.90 -2.00 -7.09
CA PHE A 347 -18.04 -1.07 -7.79
C PHE A 347 -16.67 -1.00 -7.12
N THR A 348 -15.63 -0.90 -7.93
CA THR A 348 -14.29 -0.49 -7.55
C THR A 348 -13.76 0.48 -8.59
N ASP A 349 -12.98 1.45 -8.14
CA ASP A 349 -12.18 2.29 -9.05
C ASP A 349 -10.83 1.63 -9.39
N GLN A 350 -10.60 0.39 -8.90
CA GLN A 350 -9.40 -0.42 -9.06
C GLN A 350 -8.14 0.19 -8.44
N LYS A 351 -8.30 1.21 -7.60
CA LYS A 351 -7.17 2.01 -7.09
C LYS A 351 -7.31 2.37 -5.63
N ARG A 352 -8.47 2.89 -5.22
CA ARG A 352 -8.66 3.56 -3.93
C ARG A 352 -9.87 3.11 -3.18
N CYS A 353 -10.87 2.51 -3.84
CA CYS A 353 -12.10 2.14 -3.17
C CYS A 353 -12.72 0.88 -3.74
N THR A 354 -13.43 0.17 -2.88
CA THR A 354 -14.20 -1.02 -3.24
C THR A 354 -15.50 -1.02 -2.43
N ILE A 355 -16.63 -1.14 -3.13
CA ILE A 355 -17.96 -1.27 -2.53
C ILE A 355 -18.35 -2.75 -2.61
N LEU A 356 -18.60 -3.33 -1.46
CA LEU A 356 -18.97 -4.74 -1.32
C LEU A 356 -20.44 -4.87 -0.94
N ARG A 357 -21.09 -5.88 -1.53
CA ARG A 357 -22.43 -6.36 -1.17
C ARG A 357 -22.34 -7.78 -0.67
N THR A 358 -22.92 -8.07 0.49
CA THR A 358 -23.05 -9.43 1.02
C THR A 358 -24.54 -9.77 1.20
N PRO A 359 -25.22 -10.28 0.16
CA PRO A 359 -26.68 -10.50 0.17
C PRO A 359 -27.14 -11.41 1.33
N GLY A 360 -26.40 -12.51 1.55
CA GLY A 360 -26.71 -13.49 2.59
C GLY A 360 -26.49 -12.99 4.03
N TYR A 361 -25.93 -11.79 4.20
CA TYR A 361 -25.67 -11.19 5.51
C TYR A 361 -26.40 -9.84 5.60
N SER A 362 -27.70 -9.87 5.88
CA SER A 362 -28.55 -8.67 6.01
C SER A 362 -28.54 -7.74 4.78
N ASN A 363 -28.29 -8.28 3.58
CA ASN A 363 -28.06 -7.50 2.36
C ASN A 363 -27.02 -6.36 2.55
N LEU A 364 -26.02 -6.61 3.39
CA LEU A 364 -25.03 -5.65 3.84
C LEU A 364 -24.31 -5.02 2.65
N CYS A 365 -24.17 -3.70 2.69
CA CYS A 365 -23.33 -2.95 1.78
C CYS A 365 -22.31 -2.10 2.52
N GLU A 366 -21.05 -2.24 2.11
CA GLU A 366 -19.89 -1.64 2.76
C GLU A 366 -19.01 -0.92 1.74
N LEU A 367 -18.49 0.25 2.11
CA LEU A 367 -17.48 0.97 1.33
C LEU A 367 -16.15 0.88 2.05
N PHE A 368 -15.16 0.34 1.34
CA PHE A 368 -13.78 0.27 1.76
C PHE A 368 -12.92 1.25 0.95
N THR A 369 -11.90 1.81 1.59
CA THR A 369 -10.94 2.71 0.93
C THR A 369 -9.49 2.35 1.25
N GLY A 370 -8.57 2.52 0.31
CA GLY A 370 -7.13 2.47 0.57
C GLY A 370 -6.68 3.77 1.24
N GLY A 371 -6.19 3.69 2.48
CA GLY A 371 -5.65 4.83 3.24
C GLY A 371 -6.58 5.41 4.31
N ARG A 372 -6.63 6.74 4.42
CA ARG A 372 -7.30 7.46 5.53
C ARG A 372 -8.83 7.33 5.53
N TYR A 373 -9.41 7.29 6.73
CA TYR A 373 -10.85 7.29 7.01
C TYR A 373 -11.56 8.64 6.80
N ASN A 374 -10.88 9.65 6.26
CA ASN A 374 -11.42 11.01 6.23
C ASN A 374 -12.56 11.12 5.21
N TYR A 375 -13.74 11.42 5.75
CA TYR A 375 -14.92 11.81 5.02
C TYR A 375 -14.69 13.16 4.34
N GLY A 376 -15.01 13.24 3.05
CA GLY A 376 -15.14 14.51 2.37
C GLY A 376 -13.85 15.00 1.73
N VAL A 377 -13.79 14.79 0.41
CA VAL A 377 -13.48 15.78 -0.64
C VAL A 377 -13.03 15.01 -1.91
N VAL A 378 -12.49 13.78 -1.80
CA VAL A 378 -11.69 13.20 -2.90
C VAL A 378 -12.01 11.76 -3.36
N ASN A 379 -12.88 11.02 -2.67
CA ASN A 379 -13.52 9.79 -3.19
C ASN A 379 -15.00 10.02 -3.57
N SER A 380 -15.30 11.23 -4.08
CA SER A 380 -16.68 11.67 -4.34
C SER A 380 -17.49 10.67 -5.17
N HIS A 381 -16.83 9.95 -6.08
CA HIS A 381 -17.49 8.99 -6.97
C HIS A 381 -17.83 7.70 -6.22
N CYS A 382 -16.93 7.13 -5.42
CA CYS A 382 -17.23 5.94 -4.62
C CYS A 382 -18.32 6.23 -3.59
N PHE A 383 -18.27 7.39 -2.93
CA PHE A 383 -19.31 7.81 -1.99
C PHE A 383 -20.66 8.06 -2.69
N PHE A 384 -20.64 8.67 -3.88
CA PHE A 384 -21.84 8.85 -4.69
C PHE A 384 -22.43 7.52 -5.15
N ILE A 385 -21.60 6.63 -5.71
CA ILE A 385 -22.00 5.30 -6.17
C ILE A 385 -22.54 4.47 -5.00
N TYR A 386 -21.90 4.54 -3.82
CA TYR A 386 -22.44 3.93 -2.61
C TYR A 386 -23.84 4.46 -2.31
N THR A 387 -24.05 5.78 -2.37
CA THR A 387 -25.38 6.37 -2.11
C THR A 387 -26.42 5.91 -3.12
N VAL A 388 -26.03 5.72 -4.39
CA VAL A 388 -26.89 5.24 -5.46
C VAL A 388 -27.34 3.79 -5.23
N TYR A 389 -26.41 2.88 -4.91
CA TYR A 389 -26.71 1.45 -4.78
C TYR A 389 -27.12 1.02 -3.36
N CYS A 390 -26.58 1.69 -2.35
CA CYS A 390 -26.65 1.27 -0.94
C CYS A 390 -27.38 2.28 -0.06
N LYS A 391 -27.83 3.41 -0.63
CA LYS A 391 -28.54 4.49 0.07
C LYS A 391 -27.64 5.15 1.15
N LYS A 392 -28.25 5.83 2.10
CA LYS A 392 -27.55 6.49 3.21
C LYS A 392 -26.88 5.42 4.09
N PRO A 393 -25.59 5.56 4.44
CA PRO A 393 -24.94 4.62 5.36
C PRO A 393 -25.60 4.69 6.74
N ALA A 394 -25.73 3.53 7.37
CA ALA A 394 -26.22 3.42 8.74
C ALA A 394 -25.11 3.72 9.77
N LYS A 395 -23.85 3.44 9.41
CA LYS A 395 -22.67 3.75 10.21
C LYS A 395 -21.54 4.31 9.35
N VAL A 396 -20.83 5.28 9.93
CA VAL A 396 -19.67 5.95 9.36
C VAL A 396 -18.49 5.77 10.30
N PHE A 397 -17.33 5.43 9.75
CA PHE A 397 -16.08 5.27 10.46
C PHE A 397 -15.10 6.34 10.03
N THR A 398 -14.49 7.01 11.02
CA THR A 398 -13.56 8.13 10.80
C THR A 398 -12.13 7.79 11.25
N LYS A 399 -11.96 6.64 11.92
CA LYS A 399 -10.68 6.07 12.38
C LYS A 399 -10.81 4.56 12.47
N LEU A 400 -9.68 3.84 12.41
CA LEU A 400 -9.66 2.38 12.59
C LEU A 400 -10.29 1.97 13.91
N LYS A 401 -9.97 2.69 14.99
CA LYS A 401 -10.52 2.42 16.32
C LYS A 401 -12.05 2.48 16.41
N ASP A 402 -12.69 3.18 15.48
CA ASP A 402 -14.15 3.27 15.41
C ASP A 402 -14.75 1.92 14.96
N CYS A 403 -14.00 1.14 14.17
CA CYS A 403 -14.40 -0.20 13.73
C CYS A 403 -13.69 -1.31 14.51
N TRP A 404 -12.37 -1.22 14.69
CA TRP A 404 -11.50 -2.17 15.39
C TRP A 404 -10.95 -1.52 16.67
N PRO A 405 -11.66 -1.64 17.81
CA PRO A 405 -11.42 -0.83 19.03
C PRO A 405 -10.02 -0.98 19.63
N TYR A 406 -9.30 -2.03 19.28
CA TYR A 406 -7.95 -2.31 19.75
C TYR A 406 -6.87 -1.41 19.12
N ALA A 407 -7.23 -0.67 18.07
CA ALA A 407 -6.37 0.36 17.52
C ALA A 407 -6.28 1.57 18.46
N GLY A 408 -5.08 1.95 18.88
CA GLY A 408 -4.86 3.08 19.77
C GLY A 408 -5.19 2.84 21.24
N GLU A 409 -5.34 1.57 21.68
CA GLU A 409 -5.12 1.22 23.08
C GLU A 409 -3.65 1.54 23.39
N VAL A 410 -3.40 2.66 24.07
CA VAL A 410 -2.08 2.97 24.67
C VAL A 410 -2.06 2.43 26.07
#